data_AF-A0A7C7I2Q5-F1
#
_entry.id   AF-A0A7C7I2Q5-F1
#
_cell.length_a   1.000
_cell.length_b   1.000
_cell.length_c   1.000
_cell.angle_alpha   90.00
_cell.angle_beta   90.00
_cell.angle_gamma   90.00
#
_symmetry.space_group_name_H-M   'P 1'
#
loop_
_entity.id
_entity.type
_entity.pdbx_description
1 polymer ?
#
loop_
_entity_poly.entity_id
_entity_poly.type
_entity_poly.pdbx_seq_one_letter_code
_entity_poly.pdbx_strand_id
1 'polypeptide(L)'
;MAYRSPIMLMALVALVACEQPTAPVVKDVELLSDAAIASFAEQISESSDVKLPSLDGLLRASRKAIRASDGGNKQARRHFRAAHRLASAAEDSTEAGNEEAAKKLRRRSYGHNLHGVVAALGTEAVAGAVAGSEAGLTRLQNRLNGHEVSEGVARRLARVVTAVGKAQEKLAAGQPVVALHHALDAAQRIRHFSPRYIARKQIGRARDIIKQAIAAVGDAPTEEEAKSIRRARKLLGTAHEEFKARRYNRARSAAHRSARLSWGVVNGRAG
;
A
#
# COMPACT_ATOMS: atom_id res chain seq x y z
N MET A 1 14.92 -16.45 41.47
CA MET A 1 15.67 -15.23 41.15
C MET A 1 14.91 -14.48 40.07
N ALA A 2 14.28 -13.39 40.45
CA ALA A 2 13.38 -12.60 39.63
C ALA A 2 13.83 -11.13 39.69
N TYR A 3 14.02 -10.50 38.54
CA TYR A 3 14.15 -9.05 38.38
C TYR A 3 13.57 -8.74 36.98
N ARG A 4 12.29 -8.42 36.82
CA ARG A 4 11.61 -7.12 37.08
C ARG A 4 12.39 -5.92 36.55
N SER A 5 11.99 -5.46 35.37
CA SER A 5 12.21 -4.08 34.90
C SER A 5 11.54 -3.07 35.82
N PRO A 6 12.06 -1.83 35.83
CA PRO A 6 11.16 -0.68 35.77
C PRO A 6 11.59 0.34 34.70
N ILE A 7 10.59 0.86 34.01
CA ILE A 7 10.63 2.13 33.30
C ILE A 7 10.49 3.24 34.36
N MET A 8 11.38 4.23 34.38
CA MET A 8 11.01 5.57 34.86
C MET A 8 11.86 6.69 34.25
N LEU A 9 11.11 7.66 33.73
CA LEU A 9 11.45 9.01 33.31
C LEU A 9 11.76 9.91 34.54
N MET A 10 12.63 10.93 34.39
CA MET A 10 12.58 12.31 34.94
C MET A 10 14.02 12.88 35.01
N ALA A 11 14.36 13.89 34.19
CA ALA A 11 14.27 15.36 34.44
C ALA A 11 15.37 15.86 35.42
N LEU A 12 16.40 16.63 35.02
CA LEU A 12 16.53 18.03 34.53
C LEU A 12 17.21 18.92 35.61
N VAL A 13 18.18 19.76 35.17
CA VAL A 13 18.66 21.05 35.73
C VAL A 13 20.05 21.13 36.44
N ALA A 14 21.02 21.63 35.65
CA ALA A 14 21.93 22.80 35.81
C ALA A 14 23.01 22.95 36.92
N LEU A 15 24.20 23.45 36.48
CA LEU A 15 24.91 24.70 36.87
C LEU A 15 26.19 24.83 35.99
N VAL A 16 26.30 25.80 35.06
CA VAL A 16 26.91 27.16 35.13
C VAL A 16 28.34 27.27 34.55
N ALA A 17 28.40 28.03 33.44
CA ALA A 17 29.41 28.98 32.92
C ALA A 17 30.93 28.71 33.02
N CYS A 18 31.64 28.66 31.87
CA CYS A 18 32.25 29.82 31.21
C CYS A 18 33.14 29.41 30.00
N GLU A 19 33.04 30.21 28.93
CA GLU A 19 34.05 30.50 27.90
C GLU A 19 34.44 29.45 26.82
N GLN A 20 33.78 29.61 25.66
CA GLN A 20 34.24 29.53 24.25
C GLN A 20 33.31 28.70 23.36
N PRO A 21 32.80 29.25 22.23
CA PRO A 21 31.92 28.55 21.31
C PRO A 21 32.76 27.73 20.32
N THR A 22 33.42 26.67 20.77
CA THR A 22 33.72 25.57 19.86
C THR A 22 32.43 24.76 19.74
N ALA A 23 31.65 25.11 18.71
CA ALA A 23 30.54 24.31 18.25
C ALA A 23 30.95 22.83 18.32
N PRO A 24 30.14 21.93 18.92
CA PRO A 24 30.38 20.52 18.70
C PRO A 24 30.34 20.34 17.19
N VAL A 25 31.45 19.89 16.62
CA VAL A 25 31.47 19.28 15.30
C VAL A 25 30.43 18.17 15.40
N VAL A 26 29.21 18.49 14.98
CA VAL A 26 28.18 17.50 14.71
C VAL A 26 28.87 16.64 13.68
N LYS A 27 29.35 15.45 14.12
CA LYS A 27 29.75 14.39 13.22
C LYS A 27 28.72 14.39 12.11
N ASP A 28 29.16 14.53 10.87
CA ASP A 28 28.32 14.57 9.67
C ASP A 28 27.41 13.33 9.63
N VAL A 29 26.31 13.38 10.37
CA VAL A 29 25.21 12.44 10.24
C VAL A 29 24.45 12.99 9.05
N GLU A 30 24.82 12.52 7.87
CA GLU A 30 24.06 12.81 6.64
C GLU A 30 22.60 12.40 6.88
N LEU A 31 21.76 13.39 7.14
CA LEU A 31 20.31 13.26 7.14
C LEU A 31 19.90 12.68 5.79
N LEU A 32 19.43 11.43 5.80
CA LEU A 32 18.95 10.82 4.57
C LEU A 32 17.69 11.55 4.12
N SER A 33 17.77 12.21 2.97
CA SER A 33 16.60 12.82 2.34
C SER A 33 15.53 11.75 2.06
N ASP A 34 14.26 12.15 2.14
CA ASP A 34 13.12 11.29 1.78
C ASP A 34 13.30 10.64 0.39
N ALA A 35 13.99 11.32 -0.54
CA ALA A 35 14.29 10.79 -1.87
C ALA A 35 15.30 9.63 -1.85
N ALA A 36 16.34 9.71 -1.01
CA ALA A 36 17.33 8.66 -0.84
C ALA A 36 16.69 7.40 -0.22
N ILE A 37 15.87 7.59 0.82
CA ILE A 37 15.10 6.51 1.47
C ILE A 37 14.17 5.81 0.48
N ALA A 38 13.59 6.58 -0.44
CA ALA A 38 12.68 6.06 -1.41
C ALA A 38 13.37 5.25 -2.52
N SER A 39 14.58 5.68 -2.94
CA SER A 39 15.46 4.87 -3.80
C SER A 39 15.86 3.55 -3.12
N PHE A 40 16.17 3.57 -1.81
CA PHE A 40 16.48 2.35 -1.06
C PHE A 40 15.29 1.38 -0.98
N ALA A 41 14.08 1.90 -0.77
CA ALA A 41 12.89 1.05 -0.72
C ALA A 41 12.49 0.44 -2.07
N GLU A 42 12.89 1.04 -3.20
CA GLU A 42 12.77 0.42 -4.51
C GLU A 42 13.56 -0.89 -4.59
N GLN A 43 14.79 -0.90 -4.08
CA GLN A 43 15.63 -2.12 -4.04
C GLN A 43 15.03 -3.22 -3.15
N ILE A 44 14.36 -2.85 -2.04
CA ILE A 44 13.68 -3.82 -1.17
C ILE A 44 12.45 -4.43 -1.86
N SER A 45 11.67 -3.61 -2.59
CA SER A 45 10.47 -4.09 -3.29
C SER A 45 10.79 -4.89 -4.55
N GLU A 46 11.98 -4.75 -5.14
CA GLU A 46 12.35 -5.40 -6.41
C GLU A 46 13.35 -6.55 -6.24
N SER A 47 13.99 -6.69 -5.09
CA SER A 47 14.88 -7.82 -4.80
C SER A 47 14.08 -9.13 -4.68
N SER A 48 14.54 -10.15 -5.42
CA SER A 48 13.98 -11.52 -5.43
C SER A 48 13.99 -12.18 -4.05
N ASP A 49 14.91 -11.75 -3.18
CA ASP A 49 15.26 -12.45 -1.94
C ASP A 49 14.28 -12.13 -0.80
N VAL A 50 13.54 -11.01 -0.91
CA VAL A 50 12.50 -10.62 0.05
C VAL A 50 11.18 -10.41 -0.67
N LYS A 51 10.41 -11.49 -0.80
CA LYS A 51 9.12 -11.46 -1.48
C LYS A 51 8.02 -10.96 -0.56
N LEU A 52 7.74 -9.65 -0.62
CA LEU A 52 6.61 -9.05 0.10
C LEU A 52 5.28 -9.69 -0.32
N PRO A 53 4.39 -10.08 0.62
CA PRO A 53 3.11 -10.69 0.28
C PRO A 53 2.19 -9.68 -0.42
N SER A 54 1.39 -10.16 -1.37
CA SER A 54 0.37 -9.36 -2.04
C SER A 54 -0.93 -10.15 -2.16
N LEU A 55 -2.07 -9.47 -2.02
CA LEU A 55 -3.37 -10.11 -2.13
C LEU A 55 -3.54 -10.77 -3.51
N ASP A 56 -3.15 -10.08 -4.58
CA ASP A 56 -3.25 -10.63 -5.94
C ASP A 56 -2.39 -11.89 -6.14
N GLY A 57 -1.15 -11.90 -5.61
CA GLY A 57 -0.29 -13.07 -5.63
C GLY A 57 -0.90 -14.26 -4.88
N LEU A 58 -1.48 -14.00 -3.71
CA LEU A 58 -2.18 -15.01 -2.91
C LEU A 58 -3.45 -15.50 -3.60
N LEU A 59 -4.26 -14.63 -4.20
CA LEU A 59 -5.45 -15.02 -4.96
C LEU A 59 -5.08 -15.91 -6.16
N ARG A 60 -3.98 -15.60 -6.86
CA ARG A 60 -3.47 -16.45 -7.95
C ARG A 60 -3.02 -17.82 -7.41
N ALA A 61 -2.30 -17.85 -6.30
CA ALA A 61 -1.90 -19.10 -5.64
C ALA A 61 -3.13 -19.92 -5.19
N SER A 62 -4.13 -19.29 -4.58
CA SER A 62 -5.38 -19.94 -4.18
C SER A 62 -6.13 -20.52 -5.38
N ARG A 63 -6.21 -19.81 -6.51
CA ARG A 63 -6.81 -20.34 -7.75
C ARG A 63 -6.04 -21.56 -8.27
N LYS A 64 -4.71 -21.53 -8.22
CA LYS A 64 -3.88 -22.67 -8.62
C LYS A 64 -4.12 -23.88 -7.71
N ALA A 65 -4.16 -23.68 -6.39
CA ALA A 65 -4.45 -24.72 -5.40
C ALA A 65 -5.86 -25.32 -5.59
N ILE A 66 -6.87 -24.48 -5.82
CA ILE A 66 -8.25 -24.94 -6.09
C ILE A 66 -8.32 -25.77 -7.37
N ARG A 67 -7.63 -25.36 -8.44
CA ARG A 67 -7.61 -26.11 -9.71
C ARG A 67 -6.91 -27.45 -9.58
N ALA A 68 -5.87 -27.53 -8.74
CA ALA A 68 -5.13 -28.76 -8.48
C ALA A 68 -5.87 -29.70 -7.51
N SER A 69 -6.89 -29.21 -6.78
CA SER A 69 -7.71 -30.06 -5.93
C SER A 69 -8.89 -30.63 -6.72
N ASP A 70 -8.98 -31.96 -6.82
CA ASP A 70 -10.08 -32.70 -7.48
C ASP A 70 -11.42 -32.53 -6.73
N GLY A 71 -12.03 -31.34 -6.83
CA GLY A 71 -13.28 -31.01 -6.14
C GLY A 71 -13.14 -30.60 -4.67
N GLY A 72 -11.90 -30.50 -4.17
CA GLY A 72 -11.56 -29.95 -2.85
C GLY A 72 -11.85 -28.45 -2.70
N ASN A 73 -11.49 -27.88 -1.55
CA ASN A 73 -11.57 -26.42 -1.28
C ASN A 73 -12.98 -25.80 -1.40
N LYS A 74 -14.05 -26.56 -1.08
CA LYS A 74 -15.45 -26.10 -1.15
C LYS A 74 -15.67 -24.78 -0.39
N GLN A 75 -15.08 -24.64 0.80
CA GLN A 75 -15.19 -23.44 1.63
C GLN A 75 -14.52 -22.22 0.97
N ALA A 76 -13.30 -22.37 0.44
CA ALA A 76 -12.62 -21.30 -0.27
C ALA A 76 -13.41 -20.84 -1.51
N ARG A 77 -13.94 -21.78 -2.29
CA ARG A 77 -14.80 -21.48 -3.46
C ARG A 77 -16.05 -20.68 -3.05
N ARG A 78 -16.70 -21.02 -1.93
CA ARG A 78 -17.84 -20.26 -1.40
C ARG A 78 -17.45 -18.83 -1.07
N HIS A 79 -16.31 -18.63 -0.39
CA HIS A 79 -15.82 -17.28 -0.07
C HIS A 79 -15.47 -16.48 -1.31
N PHE A 80 -14.76 -17.04 -2.30
CA PHE A 80 -14.42 -16.32 -3.53
C PHE A 80 -15.65 -15.95 -4.37
N ARG A 81 -16.68 -16.81 -4.42
CA ARG A 81 -17.97 -16.46 -5.05
C ARG A 81 -18.67 -15.33 -4.31
N ALA A 82 -18.71 -15.36 -2.98
CA ALA A 82 -19.27 -14.27 -2.18
C ALA A 82 -18.51 -12.95 -2.39
N ALA A 83 -17.17 -13.01 -2.41
CA ALA A 83 -16.32 -11.85 -2.69
C ALA A 83 -16.62 -11.25 -4.07
N HIS A 84 -16.77 -12.08 -5.09
CA HIS A 84 -17.09 -11.64 -6.45
C HIS A 84 -18.48 -10.98 -6.53
N ARG A 85 -19.51 -11.61 -5.96
CA ARG A 85 -20.87 -11.02 -5.91
C ARG A 85 -20.88 -9.65 -5.23
N LEU A 86 -20.16 -9.51 -4.12
CA LEU A 86 -20.05 -8.23 -3.40
C LEU A 86 -19.23 -7.20 -4.16
N ALA A 87 -18.24 -7.62 -4.96
CA ALA A 87 -17.48 -6.71 -5.80
C ALA A 87 -18.35 -6.16 -6.94
N SER A 88 -19.10 -7.03 -7.62
CA SER A 88 -20.09 -6.62 -8.64
C SER A 88 -21.12 -5.64 -8.07
N ALA A 89 -21.75 -5.99 -6.94
CA ALA A 89 -22.72 -5.10 -6.30
C ALA A 89 -22.12 -3.75 -5.87
N ALA A 90 -20.81 -3.69 -5.58
CA ALA A 90 -20.13 -2.45 -5.28
C ALA A 90 -19.85 -1.60 -6.52
N GLU A 91 -19.64 -2.23 -7.67
CA GLU A 91 -19.54 -1.56 -8.97
C GLU A 91 -20.91 -0.97 -9.32
N ASP A 92 -21.98 -1.77 -9.26
CA ASP A 92 -23.36 -1.31 -9.47
C ASP A 92 -23.73 -0.14 -8.53
N SER A 93 -23.33 -0.23 -7.25
CA SER A 93 -23.55 0.87 -6.29
C SER A 93 -22.76 2.13 -6.64
N THR A 94 -21.58 2.00 -7.25
CA THR A 94 -20.79 3.16 -7.70
C THR A 94 -21.44 3.79 -8.93
N GLU A 95 -21.94 2.97 -9.86
CA GLU A 95 -22.65 3.44 -11.05
C GLU A 95 -23.96 4.14 -10.68
N ALA A 96 -24.63 3.69 -9.61
CA ALA A 96 -25.81 4.33 -9.05
C ALA A 96 -25.51 5.57 -8.15
N GLY A 97 -24.26 6.05 -8.09
CA GLY A 97 -23.88 7.23 -7.28
C GLY A 97 -23.89 7.01 -5.76
N ASN A 98 -23.89 5.76 -5.29
CA ASN A 98 -23.93 5.42 -3.87
C ASN A 98 -22.54 5.03 -3.33
N GLU A 99 -21.60 5.98 -3.19
CA GLU A 99 -20.22 5.65 -2.81
C GLU A 99 -20.08 4.98 -1.44
N GLU A 100 -20.88 5.35 -0.44
CA GLU A 100 -20.78 4.76 0.90
C GLU A 100 -21.21 3.27 0.90
N ALA A 101 -22.27 2.94 0.16
CA ALA A 101 -22.69 1.56 -0.05
C ALA A 101 -21.59 0.77 -0.77
N ALA A 102 -21.02 1.34 -1.85
CA ALA A 102 -19.92 0.73 -2.58
C ALA A 102 -18.69 0.48 -1.68
N LYS A 103 -18.32 1.43 -0.81
CA LYS A 103 -17.22 1.27 0.16
C LYS A 103 -17.48 0.11 1.12
N LYS A 104 -18.69 0.02 1.69
CA LYS A 104 -19.07 -1.07 2.61
C LYS A 104 -19.01 -2.43 1.92
N LEU A 105 -19.53 -2.53 0.69
CA LEU A 105 -19.50 -3.76 -0.11
C LEU A 105 -18.07 -4.20 -0.48
N ARG A 106 -17.21 -3.26 -0.91
CA ARG A 106 -15.78 -3.53 -1.16
C ARG A 106 -15.05 -4.06 0.07
N ARG A 107 -15.32 -3.49 1.26
CA ARG A 107 -14.75 -3.99 2.53
C ARG A 107 -15.17 -5.43 2.82
N ARG A 108 -16.46 -5.77 2.62
CA ARG A 108 -16.96 -7.14 2.79
C ARG A 108 -16.36 -8.10 1.76
N SER A 109 -16.26 -7.68 0.51
CA SER A 109 -15.60 -8.44 -0.56
C SER A 109 -14.14 -8.74 -0.20
N TYR A 110 -13.40 -7.75 0.28
CA TYR A 110 -12.04 -7.92 0.76
C TYR A 110 -11.94 -8.94 1.91
N GLY A 111 -12.83 -8.85 2.91
CA GLY A 111 -12.89 -9.84 3.99
C GLY A 111 -13.08 -11.26 3.46
N HIS A 112 -14.03 -11.47 2.55
CA HIS A 112 -14.23 -12.78 1.91
C HIS A 112 -13.04 -13.25 1.09
N ASN A 113 -12.31 -12.35 0.42
CA ASN A 113 -11.07 -12.73 -0.26
C ASN A 113 -10.03 -13.25 0.74
N LEU A 114 -9.86 -12.62 1.90
CA LEU A 114 -8.94 -13.10 2.93
C LEU A 114 -9.36 -14.48 3.47
N HIS A 115 -10.64 -14.64 3.82
CA HIS A 115 -11.17 -15.95 4.24
C HIS A 115 -10.98 -17.03 3.18
N GLY A 116 -11.20 -16.70 1.91
CA GLY A 116 -10.98 -17.62 0.79
C GLY A 116 -9.51 -18.02 0.64
N VAL A 117 -8.59 -17.06 0.81
CA VAL A 117 -7.14 -17.33 0.76
C VAL A 117 -6.73 -18.27 1.89
N VAL A 118 -7.14 -17.98 3.13
CA VAL A 118 -6.83 -18.83 4.29
C VAL A 118 -7.41 -20.24 4.11
N ALA A 119 -8.66 -20.35 3.63
CA ALA A 119 -9.29 -21.64 3.40
C ALA A 119 -8.65 -22.44 2.26
N ALA A 120 -8.05 -21.78 1.25
CA ALA A 120 -7.44 -22.46 0.10
C ALA A 120 -5.97 -22.84 0.30
N LEU A 121 -5.23 -22.03 1.08
CA LEU A 121 -3.78 -22.17 1.22
C LEU A 121 -3.34 -22.57 2.64
N GLY A 122 -4.27 -22.60 3.60
CA GLY A 122 -3.99 -22.94 4.99
C GLY A 122 -3.29 -21.84 5.77
N THR A 123 -3.04 -22.12 7.05
CA THR A 123 -2.35 -21.23 7.99
C THR A 123 -0.86 -21.09 7.70
N GLU A 124 -0.23 -22.08 7.07
CA GLU A 124 1.18 -22.03 6.65
C GLU A 124 1.44 -20.89 5.65
N ALA A 125 0.56 -20.70 4.67
CA ALA A 125 0.67 -19.58 3.74
C ALA A 125 0.50 -18.22 4.42
N VAL A 126 -0.30 -18.16 5.49
CA VAL A 126 -0.43 -16.95 6.32
C VAL A 126 0.85 -16.70 7.10
N ALA A 127 1.44 -17.74 7.71
CA ALA A 127 2.72 -17.64 8.40
C ALA A 127 3.83 -17.17 7.44
N GLY A 128 3.88 -17.71 6.23
CA GLY A 128 4.80 -17.24 5.18
C GLY A 128 4.56 -15.78 4.78
N ALA A 129 3.31 -15.31 4.73
CA ALA A 129 3.01 -13.90 4.47
C ALA A 129 3.45 -13.00 5.64
N VAL A 130 3.23 -13.40 6.89
CA VAL A 130 3.71 -12.67 8.08
C VAL A 130 5.24 -12.60 8.07
N ALA A 131 5.92 -13.72 7.88
CA ALA A 131 7.38 -13.80 7.78
C ALA A 131 7.93 -12.94 6.63
N GLY A 132 7.26 -12.93 5.47
CA GLY A 132 7.66 -12.07 4.34
C GLY A 132 7.54 -10.58 4.64
N SER A 133 6.52 -10.15 5.40
CA SER A 133 6.38 -8.77 5.85
C SER A 133 7.40 -8.40 6.93
N GLU A 134 7.69 -9.32 7.84
CA GLU A 134 8.73 -9.17 8.86
C GLU A 134 10.11 -9.03 8.22
N ALA A 135 10.51 -9.93 7.32
CA ALA A 135 11.77 -9.84 6.58
C ALA A 135 11.89 -8.51 5.80
N GLY A 136 10.78 -8.05 5.21
CA GLY A 136 10.70 -6.73 4.57
C GLY A 136 10.95 -5.57 5.54
N LEU A 137 10.38 -5.63 6.74
CA LEU A 137 10.60 -4.64 7.79
C LEU A 137 12.04 -4.68 8.32
N THR A 138 12.57 -5.85 8.66
CA THR A 138 13.95 -6.02 9.15
C THR A 138 14.94 -5.45 8.16
N ARG A 139 14.77 -5.74 6.86
CA ARG A 139 15.64 -5.18 5.82
C ARG A 139 15.53 -3.66 5.73
N LEU A 140 14.32 -3.12 5.82
CA LEU A 140 14.10 -1.66 5.84
C LEU A 140 14.78 -1.02 7.06
N GLN A 141 14.65 -1.62 8.24
CA GLN A 141 15.28 -1.13 9.47
C GLN A 141 16.80 -1.24 9.41
N ASN A 142 17.37 -2.37 9.00
CA ASN A 142 18.81 -2.56 8.87
C ASN A 142 19.44 -1.55 7.90
N ARG A 143 18.70 -1.18 6.85
CA ARG A 143 19.17 -0.19 5.86
C ARG A 143 19.07 1.25 6.35
N LEU A 144 18.18 1.54 7.29
CA LEU A 144 18.04 2.85 7.92
C LEU A 144 18.90 2.98 9.19
N ASN A 145 19.43 1.87 9.69
CA ASN A 145 20.27 1.85 10.88
C ASN A 145 21.53 2.71 10.67
N GLY A 146 21.87 3.55 11.65
CA GLY A 146 22.99 4.47 11.55
C GLY A 146 22.74 5.75 10.74
N HIS A 147 21.53 5.94 10.21
CA HIS A 147 21.14 7.13 9.47
C HIS A 147 20.07 7.94 10.20
N GLU A 148 20.23 9.26 10.24
CA GLU A 148 19.18 10.15 10.70
C GLU A 148 18.10 10.27 9.61
N VAL A 149 16.84 10.09 10.01
CA VAL A 149 15.69 10.08 9.10
C VAL A 149 14.70 11.17 9.49
N SER A 150 14.00 11.72 8.50
CA SER A 150 12.96 12.72 8.76
C SER A 150 11.85 12.18 9.67
N GLU A 151 11.22 13.05 10.45
CA GLU A 151 10.11 12.69 11.34
C GLU A 151 8.93 12.04 10.58
N GLY A 152 8.69 12.48 9.34
CA GLY A 152 7.68 11.90 8.46
C GLY A 152 7.99 10.44 8.10
N VAL A 153 9.25 10.14 7.80
CA VAL A 153 9.73 8.78 7.53
C VAL A 153 9.66 7.92 8.79
N ALA A 154 10.11 8.45 9.94
CA ALA A 154 10.04 7.75 11.22
C ALA A 154 8.61 7.35 11.58
N ARG A 155 7.64 8.28 11.43
CA ARG A 155 6.21 8.00 11.64
C ARG A 155 5.67 6.94 10.69
N ARG A 156 6.10 6.95 9.42
CA ARG A 156 5.70 5.91 8.45
C ARG A 156 6.27 4.55 8.82
N LEU A 157 7.53 4.49 9.25
CA LEU A 157 8.20 3.26 9.68
C LEU A 157 7.52 2.67 10.91
N ALA A 158 7.20 3.50 11.91
CA ALA A 158 6.49 3.08 13.12
C ALA A 158 5.13 2.41 12.82
N ARG A 159 4.42 2.89 11.79
CA ARG A 159 3.17 2.26 11.32
C ARG A 159 3.41 0.88 10.69
N VAL A 160 4.53 0.68 10.00
CA VAL A 160 4.91 -0.65 9.48
C VAL A 160 5.21 -1.58 10.64
N VAL A 161 6.03 -1.15 11.61
CA VAL A 161 6.36 -1.92 12.82
C VAL A 161 5.09 -2.36 13.55
N THR A 162 4.16 -1.44 13.78
CA THR A 162 2.87 -1.74 14.41
C THR A 162 2.07 -2.78 13.63
N ALA A 163 2.01 -2.66 12.30
CA ALA A 163 1.27 -3.61 11.46
C ALA A 163 1.91 -5.01 11.47
N VAL A 164 3.24 -5.11 11.42
CA VAL A 164 3.95 -6.41 11.53
C VAL A 164 3.72 -7.02 12.91
N GLY A 165 3.87 -6.26 14.00
CA GLY A 165 3.63 -6.75 15.36
C GLY A 165 2.20 -7.27 15.54
N LYS A 166 1.19 -6.54 15.03
CA LYS A 166 -0.20 -7.03 15.02
C LYS A 166 -0.37 -8.29 14.19
N ALA A 167 0.33 -8.42 13.07
CA ALA A 167 0.25 -9.63 12.24
C ALA A 167 0.77 -10.85 12.99
N GLN A 168 1.91 -10.72 13.69
CA GLN A 168 2.50 -11.76 14.52
C GLN A 168 1.60 -12.13 15.71
N GLU A 169 1.14 -11.13 16.46
CA GLU A 169 0.24 -11.30 17.62
C GLU A 169 -1.03 -12.07 17.22
N LYS A 170 -1.67 -11.65 16.11
CA LYS A 170 -2.91 -12.28 15.66
C LYS A 170 -2.69 -13.67 15.08
N LEU A 171 -1.52 -13.94 14.50
CA LEU A 171 -1.16 -15.29 14.08
C LEU A 171 -1.00 -16.22 15.29
N ALA A 172 -0.28 -15.77 16.33
CA ALA A 172 -0.10 -16.52 17.57
C ALA A 172 -1.43 -16.76 18.31
N ALA A 173 -2.36 -15.80 18.25
CA ALA A 173 -3.71 -15.92 18.82
C ALA A 173 -4.67 -16.81 17.99
N GLY A 174 -4.20 -17.51 16.95
CA GLY A 174 -5.05 -18.36 16.12
C GLY A 174 -6.06 -17.59 15.25
N GLN A 175 -5.77 -16.34 14.91
CA GLN A 175 -6.61 -15.47 14.08
C GLN A 175 -5.99 -15.22 12.68
N PRO A 176 -5.85 -16.26 11.83
CA PRO A 176 -5.06 -16.18 10.60
C PRO A 176 -5.59 -15.17 9.58
N VAL A 177 -6.89 -14.93 9.53
CA VAL A 177 -7.49 -13.95 8.61
C VAL A 177 -7.10 -12.51 9.01
N VAL A 178 -7.11 -12.22 10.31
CA VAL A 178 -6.73 -10.91 10.85
C VAL A 178 -5.22 -10.71 10.74
N ALA A 179 -4.44 -11.76 11.02
CA ALA A 179 -2.99 -11.78 10.79
C ALA A 179 -2.64 -11.47 9.33
N LEU A 180 -3.32 -12.12 8.38
CA LEU A 180 -3.12 -11.91 6.95
C LEU A 180 -3.46 -10.47 6.53
N HIS A 181 -4.52 -9.88 7.07
CA HIS A 181 -4.84 -8.47 6.81
C HIS A 181 -3.68 -7.55 7.21
N HIS A 182 -3.17 -7.70 8.42
CA HIS A 182 -2.07 -6.87 8.93
C HIS A 182 -0.76 -7.12 8.19
N ALA A 183 -0.47 -8.37 7.82
CA ALA A 183 0.70 -8.70 7.00
C ALA A 183 0.63 -8.01 5.62
N LEU A 184 -0.54 -8.03 4.97
CA LEU A 184 -0.74 -7.36 3.68
C LEU A 184 -0.70 -5.83 3.79
N ASP A 185 -1.25 -5.26 4.87
CA ASP A 185 -1.16 -3.82 5.15
C ASP A 185 0.30 -3.38 5.37
N ALA A 186 1.06 -4.13 6.19
CA ALA A 186 2.49 -3.90 6.39
C ALA A 186 3.25 -3.95 5.06
N ALA A 187 3.06 -5.00 4.26
CA ALA A 187 3.70 -5.15 2.96
C ALA A 187 3.33 -4.03 1.98
N GLN A 188 2.10 -3.53 2.02
CA GLN A 188 1.69 -2.40 1.19
C GLN A 188 2.37 -1.10 1.63
N ARG A 189 2.46 -0.85 2.95
CA ARG A 189 3.14 0.31 3.50
C ARG A 189 4.64 0.31 3.19
N ILE A 190 5.29 -0.86 3.26
CA ILE A 190 6.70 -1.03 2.85
C ILE A 190 6.85 -0.65 1.38
N ARG A 191 6.00 -1.15 0.48
CA ARG A 191 6.04 -0.77 -0.94
C ARG A 191 5.81 0.72 -1.17
N HIS A 192 5.04 1.40 -0.32
CA HIS A 192 4.85 2.87 -0.42
C HIS A 192 6.11 3.66 -0.08
N PHE A 193 7.16 3.06 0.45
CA PHE A 193 8.45 3.75 0.48
C PHE A 193 9.07 3.88 -0.91
N SER A 194 8.72 3.03 -1.89
CA SER A 194 9.24 3.12 -3.27
C SER A 194 8.48 4.18 -4.10
N PRO A 195 9.16 5.20 -4.66
CA PRO A 195 8.57 6.19 -5.57
C PRO A 195 8.06 5.54 -6.84
N ARG A 196 8.81 4.57 -7.36
CA ARG A 196 8.43 3.78 -8.53
C ARG A 196 7.11 3.06 -8.30
N TYR A 197 6.96 2.37 -7.16
CA TYR A 197 5.72 1.69 -6.84
C TYR A 197 4.55 2.68 -6.71
N ILE A 198 4.75 3.81 -6.03
CA ILE A 198 3.72 4.86 -5.94
C ILE A 198 3.34 5.40 -7.32
N ALA A 199 4.32 5.72 -8.16
CA ALA A 199 4.11 6.24 -9.51
C ALA A 199 3.34 5.24 -10.36
N ARG A 200 3.75 3.96 -10.37
CA ARG A 200 3.05 2.88 -11.08
C ARG A 200 1.61 2.72 -10.59
N LYS A 201 1.38 2.72 -9.27
CA LYS A 201 0.03 2.67 -8.69
C LYS A 201 -0.82 3.86 -9.11
N GLN A 202 -0.23 5.07 -9.12
CA GLN A 202 -0.93 6.29 -9.49
C GLN A 202 -1.26 6.34 -10.99
N ILE A 203 -0.36 5.87 -11.86
CA ILE A 203 -0.60 5.71 -13.31
C ILE A 203 -1.76 4.74 -13.55
N GLY A 204 -1.76 3.59 -12.87
CA GLY A 204 -2.87 2.63 -12.96
C GLY A 204 -4.21 3.26 -12.57
N ARG A 205 -4.25 3.96 -11.43
CA ARG A 205 -5.46 4.68 -10.98
C ARG A 205 -5.92 5.74 -11.98
N ALA A 206 -5.00 6.53 -12.53
CA ALA A 206 -5.32 7.55 -13.53
C ALA A 206 -5.95 6.94 -14.79
N ARG A 207 -5.41 5.81 -15.25
CA ARG A 207 -5.97 5.05 -16.37
C ARG A 207 -7.39 4.57 -16.08
N ASP A 208 -7.63 4.02 -14.89
CA ASP A 208 -8.94 3.48 -14.54
C ASP A 208 -9.99 4.60 -14.41
N ILE A 209 -9.63 5.76 -13.84
CA ILE A 209 -10.53 6.93 -13.78
C ILE A 209 -10.79 7.50 -15.19
N ILE A 210 -9.80 7.52 -16.09
CA ILE A 210 -10.04 7.92 -17.49
C ILE A 210 -11.10 7.01 -18.12
N LYS A 211 -11.04 5.70 -17.90
CA LYS A 211 -12.06 4.76 -18.41
C LYS A 211 -13.44 5.07 -17.86
N GLN A 212 -13.54 5.35 -16.55
CA GLN A 212 -14.80 5.76 -15.92
C GLN A 212 -15.34 7.07 -16.52
N ALA A 213 -14.48 8.07 -16.72
CA ALA A 213 -14.88 9.34 -17.33
C ALA A 213 -15.40 9.16 -18.77
N ILE A 214 -14.77 8.30 -19.57
CA ILE A 214 -15.25 7.97 -20.92
C ILE A 214 -16.61 7.28 -20.85
N ALA A 215 -16.78 6.30 -19.95
CA ALA A 215 -18.04 5.60 -19.79
C ALA A 215 -19.18 6.52 -19.33
N ALA A 216 -18.90 7.45 -18.41
CA ALA A 216 -19.88 8.41 -17.89
C ALA A 216 -20.39 9.40 -18.96
N VAL A 217 -19.54 9.76 -19.92
CA VAL A 217 -19.89 10.70 -20.98
C VAL A 217 -20.61 10.02 -22.15
N GLY A 218 -20.35 8.73 -22.38
CA GLY A 218 -20.98 7.96 -23.45
C GLY A 218 -20.71 8.54 -24.85
N ASP A 219 -21.73 8.52 -25.71
CA ASP A 219 -21.62 8.90 -27.12
C ASP A 219 -21.86 10.41 -27.39
N ALA A 220 -22.25 11.17 -26.37
CA ALA A 220 -22.58 12.60 -26.49
C ALA A 220 -21.77 13.49 -25.52
N PRO A 221 -20.44 13.59 -25.72
CA PRO A 221 -19.60 14.51 -24.96
C PRO A 221 -19.91 15.96 -25.30
N THR A 222 -20.01 16.79 -24.26
CA THR A 222 -19.85 18.25 -24.44
C THR A 222 -18.41 18.55 -24.87
N GLU A 223 -18.18 19.72 -25.46
CA GLU A 223 -16.85 20.13 -25.91
C GLU A 223 -15.84 20.18 -24.74
N GLU A 224 -16.26 20.68 -23.57
CA GLU A 224 -15.40 20.78 -22.39
C GLU A 224 -15.04 19.42 -21.79
N GLU A 225 -15.96 18.44 -21.84
CA GLU A 225 -15.69 17.06 -21.41
C GLU A 225 -14.72 16.37 -22.37
N ALA A 226 -14.95 16.50 -23.68
CA ALA A 226 -14.05 15.95 -24.69
C ALA A 226 -12.63 16.53 -24.55
N LYS A 227 -12.53 17.84 -24.32
CA LYS A 227 -11.27 18.55 -24.08
C LYS A 227 -10.59 18.08 -22.80
N SER A 228 -11.35 17.90 -21.71
CA SER A 228 -10.85 17.41 -20.43
C SER A 228 -10.32 15.99 -20.52
N ILE A 229 -11.06 15.07 -21.16
CA ILE A 229 -10.63 13.68 -21.40
C ILE A 229 -9.37 13.65 -22.29
N ARG A 230 -9.31 14.45 -23.35
CA ARG A 230 -8.13 14.55 -24.23
C ARG A 230 -6.90 15.02 -23.45
N ARG A 231 -7.04 16.06 -22.63
CA ARG A 231 -5.95 16.58 -21.79
C ARG A 231 -5.50 15.57 -20.74
N ALA A 232 -6.43 14.84 -20.13
CA ALA A 232 -6.12 13.77 -19.19
C ALA A 232 -5.31 12.65 -19.87
N ARG A 233 -5.73 12.18 -21.06
CA ARG A 233 -4.96 11.18 -21.83
C ARG A 233 -3.54 11.66 -22.15
N LYS A 234 -3.38 12.93 -22.55
CA LYS A 234 -2.04 13.52 -22.79
C LYS A 234 -1.17 13.48 -21.52
N LEU A 235 -1.73 13.85 -20.37
CA LEU A 235 -1.02 13.80 -19.09
C LEU A 235 -0.68 12.37 -18.65
N LEU A 236 -1.55 11.40 -18.92
CA LEU A 236 -1.23 9.99 -18.69
C LEU A 236 -0.07 9.52 -19.60
N GLY A 237 -0.04 9.96 -20.85
CA GLY A 237 1.11 9.75 -21.75
C GLY A 237 2.40 10.32 -21.17
N THR A 238 2.40 11.59 -20.74
CA THR A 238 3.53 12.21 -20.04
C THR A 238 3.94 11.42 -18.79
N ALA A 239 2.98 10.92 -18.01
CA ALA A 239 3.28 10.13 -16.83
C ALA A 239 4.01 8.82 -17.18
N HIS A 240 3.63 8.16 -18.28
CA HIS A 240 4.33 6.98 -18.78
C HIS A 240 5.75 7.29 -19.25
N GLU A 241 5.97 8.40 -19.97
CA GLU A 241 7.31 8.79 -20.42
C GLU A 241 8.23 9.17 -19.25
N GLU A 242 7.74 9.95 -18.29
CA GLU A 242 8.47 10.26 -17.05
C GLU A 242 8.77 8.99 -16.23
N PHE A 243 7.86 8.01 -16.24
CA PHE A 243 8.09 6.73 -15.58
C PHE A 243 9.20 5.93 -16.25
N LYS A 244 9.21 5.84 -17.59
CA LYS A 244 10.29 5.21 -18.37
C LYS A 244 11.63 5.90 -18.13
N ALA A 245 11.62 7.24 -18.02
CA ALA A 245 12.80 8.05 -17.71
C ALA A 245 13.25 7.97 -16.23
N ARG A 246 12.65 7.09 -15.41
CA ARG A 246 12.93 6.93 -13.96
C ARG A 246 12.69 8.19 -13.12
N ARG A 247 11.92 9.16 -13.64
CA ARG A 247 11.55 10.41 -12.95
C ARG A 247 10.23 10.20 -12.21
N TYR A 248 10.22 9.29 -11.24
CA TYR A 248 8.99 8.77 -10.63
C TYR A 248 8.12 9.83 -9.94
N ASN A 249 8.72 10.85 -9.34
CA ASN A 249 7.96 11.96 -8.74
C ASN A 249 7.21 12.78 -9.81
N ARG A 250 7.83 13.01 -10.97
CA ARG A 250 7.18 13.70 -12.11
C ARG A 250 6.10 12.82 -12.71
N ALA A 251 6.36 11.52 -12.88
CA ALA A 251 5.38 10.54 -13.33
C ALA A 251 4.15 10.51 -12.42
N ARG A 252 4.35 10.43 -11.11
CA ARG A 252 3.28 10.48 -10.10
C ARG A 252 2.47 11.78 -10.22
N SER A 253 3.13 12.93 -10.30
CA SER A 253 2.46 14.23 -10.40
C SER A 253 1.64 14.37 -11.68
N ALA A 254 2.17 13.93 -12.82
CA ALA A 254 1.45 13.91 -14.09
C ALA A 254 0.22 12.99 -14.04
N ALA A 255 0.38 11.78 -13.51
CA ALA A 255 -0.73 10.84 -13.32
C ALA A 255 -1.80 11.36 -12.35
N HIS A 256 -1.40 12.06 -11.27
CA HIS A 256 -2.35 12.69 -10.36
C HIS A 256 -3.17 13.79 -11.03
N ARG A 257 -2.53 14.66 -11.83
CA ARG A 257 -3.25 15.70 -12.61
C ARG A 257 -4.19 15.08 -13.63
N SER A 258 -3.77 14.01 -14.30
CA SER A 258 -4.62 13.23 -15.22
C SER A 258 -5.87 12.69 -14.53
N ALA A 259 -5.69 12.06 -13.36
CA ALA A 259 -6.77 11.52 -12.56
C ALA A 259 -7.75 12.61 -12.12
N ARG A 260 -7.25 13.77 -11.66
CA ARG A 260 -8.08 14.88 -11.19
C ARG A 260 -8.97 15.45 -12.30
N LEU A 261 -8.43 15.64 -13.50
CA LEU A 261 -9.23 16.12 -14.65
C LEU A 261 -10.34 15.12 -15.02
N SER A 262 -9.99 13.84 -15.08
CA SER A 262 -10.96 12.79 -15.43
C SER A 262 -12.03 12.63 -14.36
N TRP A 263 -11.65 12.76 -13.09
CA TRP A 263 -12.58 12.72 -11.96
C TRP A 263 -13.56 13.91 -11.97
N GLY A 264 -13.14 15.09 -12.41
CA GLY A 264 -14.03 16.24 -12.59
C GLY A 264 -15.15 15.95 -13.59
N VAL A 265 -14.86 15.20 -14.67
CA VAL A 265 -15.86 14.77 -15.65
C VAL A 265 -16.84 13.74 -15.05
N VAL A 266 -16.32 12.74 -14.33
CA VAL A 266 -17.16 11.74 -13.64
C VAL A 266 -18.14 12.42 -12.69
N ASN A 267 -17.65 13.34 -11.86
CA ASN A 267 -18.49 14.05 -10.89
C ASN A 267 -19.50 14.99 -11.55
N GLY A 268 -19.14 15.64 -12.67
CA GLY A 268 -20.04 16.56 -13.38
C GLY A 268 -21.26 15.88 -14.02
N ARG A 269 -21.20 14.57 -14.26
CA ARG A 269 -22.31 13.76 -14.78
C ARG A 269 -23.09 13.01 -13.70
N ALA A 270 -22.58 12.98 -12.47
CA ALA A 270 -23.18 12.26 -11.35
C ALA A 270 -24.13 13.13 -10.50
N GLY A 271 -24.21 14.43 -10.77
CA GLY A 271 -25.16 15.37 -10.16
C GLY A 271 -26.18 15.85 -11.17
#